data_AF-A0A1K2H7C6-F1
#
_entry.id   AF-A0A1K2H7C6-F1
#
_cell.length_a   1.000
_cell.length_b   1.000
_cell.length_c   1.000
_cell.angle_alpha   90.00
_cell.angle_beta   90.00
_cell.angle_gamma   90.00
#
_symmetry.space_group_name_H-M   'P 1'
#
loop_
_entity.id
_entity.type
_entity.pdbx_description
1 polymer ?
#
loop_
_entity_poly.entity_id
_entity_poly.type
_entity_poly.pdbx_seq_one_letter_code
_entity_poly.pdbx_strand_id
1 'polypeptide(L)'
;MKIIVYTALFALHSLAAAECASSLPLTGTASIPYCDARTQRCIPAEDAILNYSRARDDDPSTLYLSLHASPRHFYDADWRILGAEELADILRPKLSAEVRKIILLASWSGVAAEPGGQSLAVKLSRALKGFPVQGQDGFIWLDKDGKSRTTRQAFTLSQGGGPYQVAEGGEVMVALAGGWPATFEAELMQHKHAQGIRRAGAGWEMFFLCPERALKAFTAASQLGDSIAAYNAAMLYLERGSKGDRQTALRLLRQAAAADDQHAWRKLSALSAK
;
A
#
# COMPACT_ATOMS: atom_id res chain seq x y z
N MET A 1 52.20 -20.03 -13.56
CA MET A 1 51.12 -19.12 -13.99
C MET A 1 49.81 -19.89 -13.90
N LYS A 2 49.02 -19.69 -12.85
CA LYS A 2 47.72 -20.37 -12.63
C LYS A 2 46.62 -19.32 -12.74
N ILE A 3 45.82 -19.41 -13.81
CA ILE A 3 44.58 -18.67 -13.97
C ILE A 3 43.49 -19.56 -13.38
N ILE A 4 42.96 -19.19 -12.21
CA ILE A 4 41.77 -19.81 -11.62
C ILE A 4 40.59 -18.91 -11.96
N VAL A 5 39.65 -19.49 -12.69
CA VAL A 5 38.42 -18.88 -13.21
C VAL A 5 37.46 -18.60 -12.06
N TYR A 6 37.25 -17.33 -11.72
CA TYR A 6 36.12 -16.88 -10.89
C TYR A 6 34.97 -16.49 -11.82
N THR A 7 34.10 -17.44 -12.16
CA THR A 7 32.88 -17.14 -12.94
C THR A 7 31.73 -18.02 -12.48
N ALA A 8 31.33 -17.88 -11.21
CA ALA A 8 30.15 -18.56 -10.68
C ALA A 8 29.61 -17.88 -9.41
N LEU A 9 29.37 -16.56 -9.41
CA LEU A 9 28.68 -15.91 -8.27
C LEU A 9 27.76 -14.74 -8.62
N PHE A 10 27.30 -14.62 -9.87
CA PHE A 10 26.37 -13.54 -10.29
C PHE A 10 24.95 -14.00 -10.66
N ALA A 11 24.65 -15.30 -10.67
CA ALA A 11 23.36 -15.81 -11.16
C ALA A 11 22.24 -15.89 -10.10
N LEU A 12 22.54 -15.76 -8.81
CA LEU A 12 21.53 -15.96 -7.74
C LEU A 12 20.76 -14.69 -7.33
N HIS A 13 21.21 -13.50 -7.75
CA HIS A 13 20.53 -12.23 -7.44
C HIS A 13 19.44 -11.85 -8.46
N SER A 14 19.42 -12.50 -9.64
CA SER A 14 18.52 -12.15 -10.73
C SER A 14 17.09 -12.70 -10.56
N LEU A 15 16.90 -13.73 -9.74
CA LEU A 15 15.60 -14.41 -9.61
C LEU A 15 14.64 -13.69 -8.65
N ALA A 16 15.13 -13.04 -7.60
CA ALA A 16 14.28 -12.29 -6.67
C ALA A 16 13.78 -10.96 -7.26
N ALA A 17 14.58 -10.31 -8.11
CA ALA A 17 14.19 -9.08 -8.80
C ALA A 17 13.10 -9.31 -9.87
N ALA A 18 12.99 -10.53 -10.40
CA ALA A 18 11.99 -10.87 -11.42
C ALA A 18 10.55 -10.94 -10.86
N GLU A 19 10.38 -11.21 -9.56
CA GLU A 19 9.04 -11.35 -8.96
C GLU A 19 8.34 -10.01 -8.70
N CYS A 20 9.08 -8.90 -8.68
CA CYS A 20 8.58 -7.58 -8.30
C CYS A 20 8.89 -6.51 -9.36
N ALA A 21 8.69 -6.84 -10.63
CA ALA A 21 8.85 -5.87 -11.71
C ALA A 21 7.82 -4.73 -11.55
N SER A 22 8.32 -3.51 -11.41
CA SER A 22 7.51 -2.29 -11.42
C SER A 22 7.81 -1.50 -12.69
N SER A 23 6.78 -1.01 -13.36
CA SER A 23 6.91 -0.12 -14.52
C SER A 23 7.07 1.36 -14.11
N LEU A 24 7.10 1.65 -12.81
CA LEU A 24 7.36 2.99 -12.29
C LEU A 24 8.82 3.40 -12.50
N PRO A 25 9.09 4.69 -12.78
CA PRO A 25 10.44 5.19 -13.01
C PRO A 25 11.18 5.40 -11.68
N LEU A 26 11.55 4.30 -11.03
CA LEU A 26 12.27 4.31 -9.75
C LEU A 26 13.76 4.56 -9.96
N THR A 27 14.34 5.48 -9.20
CA THR A 27 15.76 5.86 -9.29
C THR A 27 16.32 6.26 -7.93
N GLY A 28 17.58 5.92 -7.66
CA GLY A 28 18.29 6.38 -6.47
C GLY A 28 17.91 5.63 -5.19
N THR A 29 18.38 6.15 -4.06
CA THR A 29 18.23 5.58 -2.73
C THR A 29 17.63 6.60 -1.76
N ALA A 30 16.84 6.13 -0.80
CA ALA A 30 16.47 6.92 0.38
C ALA A 30 16.95 6.19 1.64
N SER A 31 17.44 6.94 2.62
CA SER A 31 17.87 6.37 3.90
C SER A 31 16.83 6.66 4.97
N ILE A 32 16.47 5.64 5.74
CA ILE A 32 15.62 5.75 6.93
C ILE A 32 16.57 5.72 8.13
N PRO A 33 16.73 6.84 8.84
CA PRO A 33 17.62 6.88 9.99
C PRO A 33 17.09 5.96 11.09
N TYR A 34 17.99 5.23 11.73
CA TYR A 34 17.66 4.46 12.93
C TYR A 34 17.32 5.43 14.07
N CYS A 35 16.20 5.18 14.77
CA CYS A 35 15.88 5.91 15.98
C CYS A 35 16.35 5.13 17.21
N ASP A 36 17.38 5.63 17.89
CA ASP A 36 17.86 5.05 19.14
C ASP A 36 17.18 5.71 20.36
N ALA A 37 16.25 4.99 20.98
CA ALA A 37 15.50 5.48 22.13
C ALA A 37 16.38 5.79 23.36
N ARG A 38 17.66 5.35 23.36
CA ARG A 38 18.63 5.66 24.42
C ARG A 38 19.25 7.05 24.27
N THR A 39 19.25 7.60 23.06
CA THR A 39 19.91 8.89 22.76
C THR A 39 18.93 9.98 22.38
N GLN A 40 17.71 9.63 21.97
CA GLN A 40 16.66 10.59 21.59
C GLN A 40 15.26 10.01 21.82
N ARG A 41 14.25 10.89 21.80
CA ARG A 41 12.85 10.45 21.85
C ARG A 41 12.44 9.88 20.50
N CYS A 42 12.05 8.61 20.51
CA CYS A 42 11.50 7.90 19.36
C CYS A 42 9.98 7.82 19.48
N ILE A 43 9.29 8.10 18.38
CA ILE A 43 7.84 7.95 18.27
C ILE A 43 7.49 6.89 17.21
N PRO A 44 6.45 6.08 17.43
CA PRO A 44 5.92 5.19 16.39
C PRO A 44 5.56 5.97 15.12
N ALA A 45 5.83 5.38 13.95
CA ALA A 45 5.59 6.07 12.68
C ALA A 45 4.10 6.39 12.44
N GLU A 46 3.18 5.55 12.91
CA GLU A 46 1.74 5.78 12.90
C GLU A 46 1.33 7.03 13.69
N ASP A 47 1.93 7.22 14.88
CA ASP A 47 1.68 8.39 15.73
C ASP A 47 2.24 9.65 15.07
N ALA A 48 3.43 9.55 14.46
CA ALA A 48 4.01 10.64 13.67
C ALA A 48 3.08 11.04 12.53
N ILE A 49 2.58 10.08 11.74
CA ILE A 49 1.66 10.36 10.62
C ILE A 49 0.39 11.06 11.11
N LEU A 50 -0.21 10.58 12.20
CA LEU A 50 -1.43 11.16 12.76
C LEU A 50 -1.18 12.61 13.24
N ASN A 51 -0.14 12.82 14.03
CA ASN A 51 0.20 14.12 14.59
C ASN A 51 0.56 15.12 13.49
N TYR A 52 1.39 14.71 12.54
CA TYR A 52 1.86 15.57 11.46
C TYR A 52 0.74 15.89 10.48
N SER A 53 -0.17 14.94 10.20
CA SER A 53 -1.35 15.22 9.37
C SER A 53 -2.28 16.25 9.99
N ARG A 54 -2.38 16.28 11.34
CA ARG A 54 -3.19 17.27 12.09
C ARG A 54 -2.52 18.63 12.22
N ALA A 55 -1.20 18.71 12.07
CA ALA A 55 -0.45 19.95 12.14
C ALA A 55 -0.53 20.77 10.83
N ARG A 56 -1.10 20.21 9.76
CA ARG A 56 -1.24 20.89 8.48
C ARG A 56 -2.21 22.07 8.59
N ASP A 57 -1.85 23.18 7.94
CA ASP A 57 -2.75 24.31 7.75
C ASP A 57 -3.99 23.88 6.95
N ASP A 58 -5.17 24.01 7.55
CA ASP A 58 -6.43 23.69 6.92
C ASP A 58 -6.85 24.78 5.91
N ASP A 59 -7.16 24.35 4.70
CA ASP A 59 -7.82 25.17 3.67
C ASP A 59 -9.25 24.62 3.49
N PRO A 60 -10.31 25.37 3.83
CA PRO A 60 -11.68 24.88 3.74
C PRO A 60 -12.11 24.54 2.31
N SER A 61 -11.40 25.05 1.29
CA SER A 61 -11.64 24.70 -0.11
C SER A 61 -10.96 23.39 -0.55
N THR A 62 -10.13 22.79 0.31
CA THR A 62 -9.35 21.59 0.02
C THR A 62 -9.63 20.49 1.05
N LEU A 63 -10.18 19.36 0.59
CA LEU A 63 -10.26 18.16 1.42
C LEU A 63 -8.96 17.37 1.31
N TYR A 64 -8.13 17.41 2.35
CA TYR A 64 -6.97 16.52 2.46
C TYR A 64 -7.41 15.14 2.95
N LEU A 65 -6.99 14.11 2.23
CA LEU A 65 -7.32 12.73 2.57
C LEU A 65 -6.04 11.93 2.78
N SER A 66 -5.74 11.59 4.03
CA SER A 66 -4.62 10.73 4.41
C SER A 66 -5.04 9.26 4.40
N LEU A 67 -4.39 8.45 3.57
CA LEU A 67 -4.60 7.01 3.51
C LEU A 67 -3.37 6.30 2.95
N HIS A 68 -3.22 5.03 3.30
CA HIS A 68 -2.19 4.19 2.69
C HIS A 68 -2.62 3.82 1.26
N ALA A 69 -1.65 3.78 0.34
CA ALA A 69 -1.89 3.36 -1.02
C ALA A 69 -0.64 2.75 -1.66
N SER A 70 -0.89 1.86 -2.61
CA SER A 70 0.02 1.50 -3.68
C SER A 70 -0.36 2.29 -4.94
N PRO A 71 0.36 2.14 -6.07
CA PRO A 71 -0.08 2.69 -7.36
C PRO A 71 -1.42 2.08 -7.86
N ARG A 72 -1.85 0.93 -7.31
CA ARG A 72 -3.02 0.16 -7.77
C ARG A 72 -4.22 0.31 -6.85
N HIS A 73 -3.99 0.38 -5.54
CA HIS A 73 -5.03 0.28 -4.52
C HIS A 73 -4.85 1.29 -3.39
N PHE A 74 -5.99 1.74 -2.88
CA PHE A 74 -6.10 2.37 -1.58
C PHE A 74 -6.28 1.30 -0.50
N TYR A 75 -5.93 1.63 0.75
CA TYR A 75 -6.18 0.77 1.91
C TYR A 75 -6.95 1.50 3.00
N ASP A 76 -7.89 0.79 3.64
CA ASP A 76 -8.52 1.24 4.87
C ASP A 76 -7.66 0.93 6.11
N ALA A 77 -8.20 1.25 7.29
CA ALA A 77 -7.54 1.03 8.57
C ALA A 77 -7.28 -0.46 8.89
N ASP A 78 -8.06 -1.37 8.30
CA ASP A 78 -7.90 -2.81 8.46
C ASP A 78 -6.98 -3.43 7.39
N TRP A 79 -6.38 -2.60 6.54
CA TRP A 79 -5.54 -3.01 5.40
C TRP A 79 -6.33 -3.75 4.32
N ARG A 80 -7.63 -3.48 4.19
CA ARG A 80 -8.45 -3.92 3.07
C ARG A 80 -8.19 -3.05 1.85
N ILE A 81 -8.12 -3.68 0.68
CA ILE A 81 -8.11 -2.96 -0.60
C ILE A 81 -9.44 -2.21 -0.77
N LEU A 82 -9.36 -0.88 -0.89
CA LEU A 82 -10.49 -0.01 -1.22
C LEU A 82 -10.47 0.35 -2.71
N GLY A 83 -11.57 0.08 -3.40
CA GLY A 83 -11.78 0.53 -4.77
C GLY A 83 -12.11 2.02 -4.84
N ALA A 84 -11.81 2.66 -5.97
CA ALA A 84 -12.11 4.08 -6.17
C ALA A 84 -13.62 4.42 -6.05
N GLU A 85 -14.51 3.53 -6.52
CA GLU A 85 -15.96 3.70 -6.37
C GLU A 85 -16.40 3.65 -4.90
N GLU A 86 -15.86 2.70 -4.14
CA GLU A 86 -16.16 2.58 -2.72
C GLU A 86 -15.64 3.78 -1.93
N LEU A 87 -14.42 4.25 -2.24
CA LEU A 87 -13.90 5.47 -1.64
C LEU A 87 -14.73 6.70 -2.04
N ALA A 88 -15.21 6.78 -3.28
CA ALA A 88 -16.12 7.83 -3.70
C ALA A 88 -17.44 7.81 -2.91
N ASP A 89 -18.03 6.63 -2.68
CA ASP A 89 -19.25 6.49 -1.85
C ASP A 89 -19.04 7.06 -0.44
N ILE A 90 -17.88 6.79 0.17
CA ILE A 90 -17.50 7.31 1.50
C ILE A 90 -17.33 8.84 1.48
N LEU A 91 -16.76 9.38 0.41
CA LEU A 91 -16.41 10.80 0.31
C LEU A 91 -17.58 11.69 -0.10
N ARG A 92 -18.50 11.23 -0.95
CA ARG A 92 -19.66 12.02 -1.41
C ARG A 92 -20.41 12.77 -0.30
N PRO A 93 -20.78 12.14 0.85
CA PRO A 93 -21.46 12.87 1.92
C PRO A 93 -20.59 13.89 2.65
N LYS A 94 -19.26 13.86 2.46
CA LYS A 94 -18.28 14.79 3.07
C LYS A 94 -17.95 15.98 2.16
N LEU A 95 -18.35 15.95 0.89
CA LEU A 95 -18.12 17.04 -0.04
C LEU A 95 -19.19 18.13 0.15
N SER A 96 -18.83 19.18 0.90
CA SER A 96 -19.66 20.37 1.06
C SER A 96 -19.57 21.29 -0.16
N ALA A 97 -20.41 22.32 -0.20
CA ALA A 97 -20.36 23.35 -1.25
C ALA A 97 -19.07 24.19 -1.24
N GLU A 98 -18.31 24.14 -0.15
CA GLU A 98 -17.04 24.89 0.01
C GLU A 98 -15.85 24.13 -0.58
N VAL A 99 -15.87 22.79 -0.51
CA VAL A 99 -14.77 21.95 -1.03
C VAL A 99 -14.72 22.03 -2.55
N ARG A 100 -13.55 22.40 -3.09
CA ARG A 100 -13.27 22.54 -4.52
C ARG A 100 -12.41 21.44 -5.08
N LYS A 101 -11.58 20.81 -4.25
CA LYS A 101 -10.69 19.72 -4.66
C LYS A 101 -10.38 18.78 -3.51
N ILE A 102 -9.99 17.56 -3.85
CA ILE A 102 -9.41 16.58 -2.93
C ILE A 102 -7.91 16.48 -3.20
N ILE A 103 -7.09 16.53 -2.15
CA ILE A 103 -5.67 16.17 -2.23
C ILE A 103 -5.48 14.86 -1.48
N LEU A 104 -5.10 13.82 -2.22
CA LEU A 104 -4.74 12.53 -1.65
C LEU A 104 -3.32 12.64 -1.10
N LEU A 105 -3.17 12.33 0.18
CA LEU A 105 -1.90 12.13 0.86
C LEU A 105 -1.66 10.62 0.93
N ALA A 106 -1.61 10.02 -0.26
CA ALA A 106 -1.49 8.60 -0.48
C ALA A 106 -0.38 8.33 -1.50
N SER A 107 0.64 7.55 -1.11
CA SER A 107 1.83 7.32 -1.95
C SER A 107 1.44 6.77 -3.31
N TRP A 108 2.10 7.25 -4.37
CA TRP A 108 1.89 6.82 -5.75
C TRP A 108 0.48 7.02 -6.35
N SER A 109 -0.44 7.65 -5.62
CA SER A 109 -1.84 7.82 -6.07
C SER A 109 -2.00 8.73 -7.31
N GLY A 110 -1.00 9.54 -7.64
CA GLY A 110 -1.00 10.49 -8.76
C GLY A 110 -0.56 9.89 -10.08
N VAL A 111 0.05 8.70 -10.09
CA VAL A 111 0.57 8.05 -11.29
C VAL A 111 -0.09 6.69 -11.55
N ALA A 112 -0.10 6.27 -12.80
CA ALA A 112 -0.62 4.95 -13.17
C ALA A 112 0.37 3.87 -12.77
N ALA A 113 -0.15 2.73 -12.31
CA ALA A 113 0.65 1.55 -12.00
C ALA A 113 1.28 0.90 -13.25
N GLU A 114 0.71 1.14 -14.43
CA GLU A 114 1.15 0.58 -15.70
C GLU A 114 1.08 1.61 -16.83
N PRO A 115 1.89 1.47 -17.90
CA PRO A 115 1.81 2.31 -19.09
C PRO A 115 0.40 2.30 -19.70
N GLY A 116 -0.14 3.49 -19.98
CA GLY A 116 -1.50 3.65 -20.53
C GLY A 116 -2.64 3.41 -19.53
N GLY A 117 -2.32 3.03 -18.29
CA GLY A 117 -3.28 2.92 -17.20
C GLY A 117 -3.71 4.28 -16.63
N GLN A 118 -4.59 4.24 -15.64
CA GLN A 118 -5.03 5.43 -14.92
C GLN A 118 -4.52 5.42 -13.49
N SER A 119 -4.12 6.59 -12.99
CA SER A 119 -3.79 6.76 -11.59
C SER A 119 -5.01 6.60 -10.69
N LEU A 120 -4.76 6.31 -9.42
CA LEU A 120 -5.81 6.24 -8.40
C LEU A 120 -6.59 7.56 -8.27
N ALA A 121 -5.91 8.70 -8.36
CA ALA A 121 -6.54 10.02 -8.37
C ALA A 121 -7.53 10.18 -9.54
N VAL A 122 -7.14 9.77 -10.75
CA VAL A 122 -8.02 9.84 -11.93
C VAL A 122 -9.20 8.88 -11.78
N LYS A 123 -8.96 7.66 -11.29
CA LYS A 123 -10.04 6.68 -11.02
C LYS A 123 -11.05 7.23 -10.01
N LEU A 124 -10.57 7.84 -8.91
CA LEU A 124 -11.42 8.44 -7.90
C LEU A 124 -12.17 9.68 -8.41
N SER A 125 -11.51 10.55 -9.16
CA SER A 125 -12.16 11.70 -9.79
C SER A 125 -13.33 11.26 -10.68
N ARG A 126 -13.15 10.21 -11.49
CA ARG A 126 -14.23 9.63 -12.30
C ARG A 126 -15.38 9.11 -11.43
N ALA A 127 -15.09 8.35 -10.38
CA ALA A 127 -16.08 7.82 -9.45
C ALA A 127 -16.85 8.93 -8.69
N LEU A 128 -16.25 10.12 -8.59
CA LEU A 128 -16.85 11.36 -8.10
C LEU A 128 -17.43 12.25 -9.22
N LYS A 129 -17.75 11.67 -10.40
CA LYS A 129 -18.35 12.36 -11.54
C LYS A 129 -17.51 13.55 -12.05
N GLY A 130 -16.19 13.43 -12.02
CA GLY A 130 -15.25 14.44 -12.48
C GLY A 130 -14.82 15.46 -11.42
N PHE A 131 -15.17 15.24 -10.14
CA PHE A 131 -14.70 16.11 -9.06
C PHE A 131 -13.15 16.19 -9.05
N PRO A 132 -12.53 17.36 -8.85
CA PRO A 132 -11.07 17.49 -8.89
C PRO A 132 -10.40 16.68 -7.78
N VAL A 133 -9.50 15.76 -8.17
CA VAL A 133 -8.70 14.94 -7.26
C VAL A 133 -7.24 15.00 -7.70
N GLN A 134 -6.35 15.37 -6.78
CA GLN A 134 -4.91 15.37 -6.97
C GLN A 134 -4.28 14.23 -6.16
N GLY A 135 -3.41 13.44 -6.80
CA GLY A 135 -2.63 12.39 -6.13
C GLY A 135 -1.15 12.73 -6.02
N GLN A 136 -0.40 11.88 -5.34
CA GLN A 136 1.04 12.03 -5.15
C GLN A 136 1.84 11.20 -6.14
N ASP A 137 2.95 11.77 -6.59
CA ASP A 137 3.89 11.13 -7.49
C ASP A 137 5.13 10.68 -6.73
N GLY A 138 5.08 9.45 -6.23
CA GLY A 138 6.14 8.85 -5.42
C GLY A 138 5.70 8.50 -4.00
N PHE A 139 6.67 8.07 -3.21
CA PHE A 139 6.52 7.81 -1.80
C PHE A 139 6.44 9.13 -1.02
N ILE A 140 5.45 9.25 -0.15
CA ILE A 140 5.25 10.46 0.66
C ILE A 140 6.13 10.44 1.89
N TRP A 141 6.74 11.58 2.15
CA TRP A 141 7.35 11.95 3.43
C TRP A 141 6.55 13.09 4.02
N LEU A 142 6.19 12.96 5.31
CA LEU A 142 5.56 14.03 6.08
C LEU A 142 6.55 14.59 7.09
N ASP A 143 6.65 15.91 7.15
CA ASP A 143 7.35 16.60 8.23
C ASP A 143 6.41 16.93 9.40
N LYS A 144 7.00 17.40 10.51
CA LYS A 144 6.27 17.72 11.74
C LYS A 144 5.22 18.82 11.61
N ASP A 145 5.32 19.65 10.56
CA ASP A 145 4.42 20.78 10.30
C ASP A 145 3.35 20.39 9.26
N GLY A 146 3.23 19.10 8.94
CA GLY A 146 2.25 18.57 8.01
C GLY A 146 2.57 18.85 6.54
N LYS A 147 3.75 19.38 6.21
CA LYS A 147 4.18 19.51 4.82
C LYS A 147 4.59 18.15 4.30
N SER A 148 4.41 17.96 3.00
CA SER A 148 4.72 16.71 2.33
C SER A 148 5.68 16.94 1.17
N ARG A 149 6.63 16.02 0.99
CA ARG A 149 7.41 15.86 -0.23
C ARG A 149 7.31 14.42 -0.72
N THR A 150 7.65 14.19 -1.99
CA THR A 150 7.72 12.84 -2.55
C THR A 150 9.13 12.45 -2.96
N THR A 151 9.37 11.14 -3.02
CA THR A 151 10.57 10.54 -3.58
C THR A 151 10.20 9.37 -4.49
N ARG A 152 11.03 9.11 -5.50
CA ARG A 152 10.90 7.96 -6.41
C ARG A 152 12.07 6.98 -6.24
N GLN A 153 12.50 6.73 -5.00
CA GLN A 153 13.65 5.88 -4.74
C GLN A 153 13.42 4.46 -5.23
N ALA A 154 14.46 3.86 -5.81
CA ALA A 154 14.48 2.43 -6.15
C ALA A 154 14.77 1.57 -4.92
N PHE A 155 15.55 2.11 -3.97
CA PHE A 155 15.95 1.40 -2.76
C PHE A 155 15.73 2.25 -1.53
N THR A 156 15.23 1.63 -0.47
CA THR A 156 15.15 2.25 0.86
C THR A 156 16.11 1.52 1.79
N LEU A 157 17.12 2.23 2.30
CA LEU A 157 18.08 1.71 3.26
C LEU A 157 17.58 2.01 4.67
N SER A 158 17.09 1.00 5.37
CA SER A 158 16.67 1.13 6.77
C SER A 158 17.77 0.60 7.69
N GLN A 159 18.18 1.42 8.65
CA GLN A 159 19.08 0.98 9.71
C GLN A 159 18.26 0.53 10.92
N GLY A 160 18.63 -0.61 11.51
CA GLY A 160 17.92 -1.21 12.64
C GLY A 160 16.88 -2.27 12.22
N GLY A 161 16.26 -2.88 13.23
CA GLY A 161 15.19 -3.87 13.07
C GLY A 161 14.01 -3.54 13.98
N GLY A 162 12.84 -4.07 13.65
CA GLY A 162 11.61 -3.89 14.42
C GLY A 162 10.60 -2.95 13.74
N PRO A 163 9.55 -2.54 14.48
CA PRO A 163 8.57 -1.57 13.99
C PRO A 163 9.24 -0.25 13.61
N TYR A 164 8.71 0.40 12.56
CA TYR A 164 9.26 1.67 12.09
C TYR A 164 8.98 2.79 13.10
N GLN A 165 10.04 3.44 13.56
CA GLN A 165 10.00 4.59 14.47
C GLN A 165 10.81 5.75 13.88
N VAL A 166 10.43 6.97 14.25
CA VAL A 166 11.13 8.19 13.85
C VAL A 166 11.56 8.98 15.09
N ALA A 167 12.65 9.74 14.95
CA ALA A 167 13.00 10.74 15.95
C ALA A 167 11.89 11.78 16.04
N GLU A 168 11.56 12.26 17.24
CA GLU A 168 10.60 13.34 17.40
C GLU A 168 11.01 14.56 16.57
N GLY A 169 10.09 15.05 15.72
CA GLY A 169 10.34 16.14 14.77
C GLY A 169 10.98 15.73 13.44
N GLY A 170 11.44 14.47 13.31
CA GLY A 170 11.95 13.93 12.05
C GLY A 170 10.84 13.60 11.06
N GLU A 171 11.17 13.55 9.76
CA GLU A 171 10.22 13.18 8.71
C GLU A 171 9.85 11.68 8.79
N VAL A 172 8.60 11.37 8.43
CA VAL A 172 8.09 9.99 8.37
C VAL A 172 7.71 9.59 6.96
N MET A 173 8.21 8.43 6.51
CA MET A 173 7.83 7.84 5.22
C MET A 173 6.52 7.06 5.37
N VAL A 174 5.44 7.58 4.78
CA VAL A 174 4.07 7.06 5.00
C VAL A 174 3.92 5.60 4.58
N ALA A 175 4.52 5.21 3.46
CA ALA A 175 4.43 3.84 2.97
C ALA A 175 5.14 2.82 3.88
N LEU A 176 6.26 3.21 4.51
CA LEU A 176 6.99 2.32 5.41
C LEU A 176 6.26 2.12 6.75
N ALA A 177 5.54 3.13 7.24
CA ALA A 177 4.75 3.02 8.47
C ALA A 177 3.69 1.91 8.40
N GLY A 178 3.04 1.76 7.23
CA GLY A 178 2.16 0.61 6.98
C GLY A 178 2.89 -0.63 6.48
N GLY A 179 4.06 -0.47 5.84
CA GLY A 179 4.73 -1.51 5.09
C GLY A 179 5.79 -2.33 5.84
N TRP A 180 6.25 -1.88 7.01
CA TRP A 180 7.27 -2.60 7.78
C TRP A 180 6.93 -4.07 8.09
N PRO A 181 5.66 -4.51 8.29
CA PRO A 181 5.38 -5.93 8.56
C PRO A 181 5.84 -6.88 7.45
N ALA A 182 6.01 -6.41 6.22
CA ALA A 182 6.51 -7.22 5.11
C ALA A 182 7.94 -7.74 5.34
N THR A 183 8.77 -7.04 6.13
CA THR A 183 10.12 -7.52 6.47
C THR A 183 10.11 -8.69 7.46
N PHE A 184 8.97 -8.96 8.11
CA PHE A 184 8.76 -10.03 9.08
C PHE A 184 7.86 -11.15 8.53
N GLU A 185 7.52 -11.15 7.23
CA GLU A 185 6.57 -12.12 6.65
C GLU A 185 6.93 -13.57 6.99
N ALA A 186 8.21 -13.95 6.91
CA ALA A 186 8.64 -15.32 7.17
C ALA A 186 8.36 -15.76 8.63
N GLU A 187 8.63 -14.88 9.60
CA GLU A 187 8.33 -15.12 11.02
C GLU A 187 6.82 -15.18 11.25
N LEU A 188 6.07 -14.25 10.66
CA LEU A 188 4.61 -14.23 10.75
C LEU A 188 3.97 -15.51 10.16
N MET A 189 4.53 -16.02 9.07
CA MET A 189 4.15 -17.30 8.44
C MET A 189 4.47 -18.48 9.35
N GLN A 190 5.66 -18.52 9.94
CA GLN A 190 6.06 -19.57 10.89
C GLN A 190 5.11 -19.63 12.10
N HIS A 191 4.70 -18.48 12.61
CA HIS A 191 3.77 -18.37 13.74
C HIS A 191 2.28 -18.41 13.35
N LYS A 192 1.96 -18.58 12.05
CA LYS A 192 0.58 -18.59 11.53
C LYS A 192 -0.23 -17.35 11.95
N HIS A 193 0.43 -16.19 12.02
CA HIS A 193 -0.19 -14.95 12.47
C HIS A 193 -0.97 -14.27 11.32
N ALA A 194 -2.19 -14.76 11.05
CA ALA A 194 -2.97 -14.41 9.85
C ALA A 194 -3.09 -12.90 9.58
N GLN A 195 -3.44 -12.11 10.60
CA GLN A 195 -3.54 -10.64 10.45
C GLN A 195 -2.18 -9.99 10.16
N GLY A 196 -1.10 -10.54 10.72
CA GLY A 196 0.25 -10.04 10.48
C GLY A 196 0.67 -10.30 9.03
N ILE A 197 0.39 -11.51 8.53
CA ILE A 197 0.63 -11.89 7.13
C ILE A 197 -0.21 -11.02 6.19
N ARG A 198 -1.46 -10.69 6.54
CA ARG A 198 -2.28 -9.71 5.79
C ARG A 198 -1.59 -8.35 5.73
N ARG A 199 -1.13 -7.82 6.86
CA ARG A 199 -0.40 -6.53 6.91
C ARG A 199 0.89 -6.57 6.09
N ALA A 200 1.62 -7.69 6.14
CA ALA A 200 2.78 -7.93 5.29
C ALA A 200 2.40 -7.89 3.79
N GLY A 201 1.27 -8.49 3.40
CA GLY A 201 0.76 -8.41 2.03
C GLY A 201 0.50 -6.97 1.57
N ALA A 202 -0.17 -6.17 2.41
CA ALA A 202 -0.35 -4.74 2.11
C ALA A 202 1.00 -4.01 2.01
N GLY A 203 1.95 -4.33 2.89
CA GLY A 203 3.32 -3.78 2.87
C GLY A 203 4.09 -4.10 1.59
N TRP A 204 3.99 -5.34 1.10
CA TRP A 204 4.55 -5.75 -0.18
C TRP A 204 4.02 -4.90 -1.32
N GLU A 205 2.74 -4.52 -1.30
CA GLU A 205 2.15 -3.71 -2.36
C GLU A 205 2.46 -2.21 -2.22
N MET A 206 2.32 -1.64 -1.02
CA MET A 206 2.41 -0.18 -0.81
C MET A 206 3.85 0.34 -0.73
N PHE A 207 4.76 -0.46 -0.15
CA PHE A 207 6.14 -0.04 0.11
C PHE A 207 7.11 -0.70 -0.85
N PHE A 208 7.00 -2.02 -1.04
CA PHE A 208 7.87 -2.77 -1.96
C PHE A 208 7.36 -2.79 -3.41
N LEU A 209 6.17 -2.26 -3.68
CA LEU A 209 5.56 -2.16 -5.02
C LEU A 209 5.48 -3.53 -5.73
N CYS A 210 5.23 -4.60 -4.97
CA CYS A 210 5.28 -5.98 -5.44
C CYS A 210 3.92 -6.69 -5.30
N PRO A 211 3.04 -6.60 -6.33
CA PRO A 211 1.70 -7.18 -6.27
C PRO A 211 1.70 -8.72 -6.19
N GLU A 212 2.70 -9.40 -6.77
CA GLU A 212 2.77 -10.87 -6.71
C GLU A 212 3.12 -11.37 -5.30
N ARG A 213 4.02 -10.67 -4.58
CA ARG A 213 4.30 -10.97 -3.16
C ARG A 213 3.09 -10.65 -2.29
N ALA A 214 2.41 -9.53 -2.54
CA ALA A 214 1.17 -9.19 -1.86
C ALA A 214 0.10 -10.28 -2.03
N LEU A 215 -0.10 -10.77 -3.27
CA LEU A 215 -1.03 -11.85 -3.57
C LEU A 215 -0.68 -13.16 -2.85
N LYS A 216 0.61 -13.54 -2.80
CA LYS A 216 1.07 -14.71 -2.05
C LYS A 216 0.74 -14.58 -0.56
N ALA A 217 1.08 -13.44 0.05
CA ALA A 217 0.81 -13.17 1.46
C ALA A 217 -0.70 -13.17 1.78
N PHE A 218 -1.52 -12.45 0.99
CA PHE A 218 -2.98 -12.44 1.17
C PHE A 218 -3.59 -13.84 1.00
N THR A 219 -3.10 -14.62 0.03
CA THR A 219 -3.55 -16.00 -0.15
C THR A 219 -3.19 -16.85 1.06
N ALA A 220 -1.98 -16.73 1.61
CA ALA A 220 -1.57 -17.46 2.80
C ALA A 220 -2.39 -17.08 4.05
N ALA A 221 -2.59 -15.78 4.30
CA ALA A 221 -3.45 -15.31 5.38
C ALA A 221 -4.90 -15.78 5.23
N SER A 222 -5.42 -15.83 3.99
CA SER A 222 -6.77 -16.36 3.73
C SER A 222 -6.90 -17.85 4.07
N GLN A 223 -5.85 -18.65 3.87
CA GLN A 223 -5.83 -20.06 4.23
C GLN A 223 -5.85 -20.27 5.75
N LEU A 224 -5.47 -19.25 6.52
CA LEU A 224 -5.57 -19.21 7.98
C LEU A 224 -6.90 -18.61 8.47
N GLY A 225 -7.85 -18.35 7.57
CA GLY A 225 -9.20 -17.87 7.91
C GLY A 225 -9.36 -16.35 7.94
N ASP A 226 -8.36 -15.56 7.55
CA ASP A 226 -8.50 -14.10 7.48
C ASP A 226 -9.38 -13.69 6.29
N SER A 227 -10.59 -13.20 6.58
CA SER A 227 -11.59 -12.83 5.57
C SER A 227 -11.19 -11.60 4.76
N ILE A 228 -10.50 -10.63 5.38
CA ILE A 228 -9.99 -9.44 4.70
C ILE A 228 -8.89 -9.82 3.72
N ALA A 229 -8.00 -10.73 4.11
CA ALA A 229 -6.97 -11.26 3.22
C ALA A 229 -7.58 -12.06 2.07
N ALA A 230 -8.63 -12.86 2.31
CA ALA A 230 -9.37 -13.54 1.25
C ALA A 230 -9.97 -12.55 0.24
N TYR A 231 -10.58 -11.46 0.73
CA TYR A 231 -11.09 -10.37 -0.11
C TYR A 231 -9.97 -9.69 -0.92
N ASN A 232 -8.86 -9.33 -0.27
CA ASN A 232 -7.73 -8.67 -0.95
C ASN A 232 -7.11 -9.57 -2.03
N ALA A 233 -6.87 -10.85 -1.72
CA ALA A 233 -6.38 -11.81 -2.70
C ALA A 233 -7.34 -11.92 -3.90
N ALA A 234 -8.65 -11.96 -3.66
CA ALA A 234 -9.63 -11.98 -4.72
C ALA A 234 -9.57 -10.74 -5.63
N MET A 235 -9.32 -9.55 -5.07
CA MET A 235 -9.18 -8.33 -5.86
C MET A 235 -7.97 -8.42 -6.80
N LEU A 236 -6.83 -8.89 -6.29
CA LEU A 236 -5.62 -9.07 -7.09
C LEU A 236 -5.77 -10.15 -8.18
N TYR A 237 -6.45 -11.27 -7.89
CA TYR A 237 -6.78 -12.25 -8.92
C TYR A 237 -7.66 -11.64 -10.02
N LEU A 238 -8.70 -10.86 -9.66
CA LEU A 238 -9.57 -10.22 -10.65
C LEU A 238 -8.83 -9.22 -11.52
N GLU A 239 -7.89 -8.45 -10.96
CA GLU A 239 -7.06 -7.51 -11.72
C GLU A 239 -6.10 -8.24 -12.67
N ARG A 240 -5.43 -9.29 -12.18
CA ARG A 240 -4.48 -10.07 -12.97
C ARG A 240 -5.14 -10.76 -14.17
N GLY A 241 -6.37 -11.24 -14.01
CA GLY A 241 -7.21 -11.68 -15.12
C GLY A 241 -6.69 -12.89 -15.91
N SER A 242 -5.76 -13.67 -15.35
CA SER A 242 -5.23 -14.87 -16.01
C SER A 242 -6.27 -16.00 -16.02
N LYS A 243 -6.04 -17.02 -16.85
CA LYS A 243 -6.93 -18.20 -16.94
C LYS A 243 -7.12 -18.84 -15.55
N GLY A 244 -8.37 -18.90 -15.09
CA GLY A 244 -8.73 -19.45 -13.78
C GLY A 244 -8.79 -18.43 -12.64
N ASP A 245 -8.24 -17.22 -12.80
CA ASP A 245 -8.22 -16.22 -11.73
C ASP A 245 -9.62 -15.79 -11.30
N ARG A 246 -10.56 -15.63 -12.24
CA ARG A 246 -11.96 -15.31 -11.91
C ARG A 246 -12.58 -16.39 -11.02
N GLN A 247 -12.34 -17.67 -11.30
CA GLN A 247 -12.88 -18.77 -10.48
C GLN A 247 -12.26 -18.76 -9.09
N THR A 248 -10.94 -18.53 -9.00
CA THR A 248 -10.22 -18.41 -7.72
C THR A 248 -10.73 -17.23 -6.91
N ALA A 249 -10.91 -16.06 -7.52
CA ALA A 249 -11.44 -14.86 -6.87
C ALA A 249 -12.86 -15.08 -6.35
N LEU A 250 -13.75 -15.69 -7.13
CA LEU A 250 -15.12 -16.00 -6.68
C LEU A 250 -15.12 -16.97 -5.49
N ARG A 251 -14.21 -17.96 -5.46
CA ARG A 251 -14.06 -18.86 -4.31
C ARG A 251 -13.62 -18.11 -3.05
N LEU A 252 -12.60 -17.25 -3.17
CA LEU A 252 -12.09 -16.45 -2.06
C LEU A 252 -13.13 -15.45 -1.53
N LEU A 253 -13.87 -14.80 -2.43
CA LEU A 253 -14.96 -13.92 -2.03
C LEU A 253 -16.07 -14.68 -1.30
N ARG A 254 -16.45 -15.88 -1.76
CA ARG A 254 -17.44 -16.71 -1.05
C ARG A 254 -16.93 -17.12 0.33
N GLN A 255 -15.64 -17.45 0.45
CA GLN A 255 -15.02 -17.75 1.74
C GLN A 255 -15.10 -16.54 2.68
N ALA A 256 -14.73 -15.35 2.22
CA ALA A 256 -14.81 -14.12 3.03
C ALA A 256 -16.26 -13.80 3.41
N ALA A 257 -17.19 -13.90 2.47
CA ALA A 257 -18.62 -13.66 2.68
C ALA A 257 -19.24 -14.65 3.69
N ALA A 258 -18.81 -15.91 3.68
CA ALA A 258 -19.22 -16.91 4.68
C ALA A 258 -18.68 -16.62 6.09
N ALA A 259 -17.67 -15.75 6.21
CA ALA A 259 -17.17 -15.20 7.47
C ALA A 259 -17.72 -13.77 7.71
N ASP A 260 -18.93 -13.50 7.22
CA ASP A 260 -19.69 -12.26 7.38
C ASP A 260 -19.02 -10.98 6.81
N ASP A 261 -18.07 -11.13 5.88
CA ASP A 261 -17.44 -9.99 5.21
C ASP A 261 -18.40 -9.32 4.21
N GLN A 262 -18.91 -8.15 4.60
CA GLN A 262 -19.87 -7.38 3.81
C GLN A 262 -19.29 -6.82 2.49
N HIS A 263 -17.98 -6.55 2.43
CA HIS A 263 -17.34 -6.10 1.19
C HIS A 263 -17.28 -7.25 0.19
N ALA A 264 -16.99 -8.47 0.67
CA ALA A 264 -17.02 -9.66 -0.16
C ALA A 264 -18.43 -9.95 -0.69
N TRP A 265 -19.47 -9.86 0.15
CA TRP A 265 -20.87 -9.98 -0.28
C TRP A 265 -21.22 -8.98 -1.39
N ARG A 266 -20.96 -7.69 -1.17
CA ARG A 266 -21.23 -6.64 -2.17
C ARG A 266 -20.50 -6.92 -3.49
N LYS A 267 -19.23 -7.34 -3.41
CA LYS A 267 -18.45 -7.67 -4.61
C LYS A 267 -19.00 -8.88 -5.36
N LEU A 268 -19.41 -9.95 -4.67
CA LEU A 268 -20.02 -11.12 -5.29
C LEU A 268 -21.31 -10.77 -6.04
N SER A 269 -22.18 -9.98 -5.40
CA SER A 269 -23.42 -9.51 -6.01
C SER A 269 -23.14 -8.71 -7.28
N ALA A 270 -22.18 -7.78 -7.24
CA ALA A 270 -21.78 -6.98 -8.40
C ALA A 270 -21.17 -7.83 -9.54
N LEU A 271 -20.49 -8.94 -9.23
CA LEU A 271 -19.91 -9.84 -10.23
C LEU A 271 -20.91 -10.81 -10.85
N SER A 272 -22.07 -11.00 -10.21
CA SER A 272 -23.14 -11.90 -10.64
C SER A 272 -24.25 -11.17 -11.39
N ALA A 273 -24.35 -9.85 -11.25
CA ALA A 273 -25.29 -8.98 -11.96
C ALA A 273 -24.82 -8.61 -13.39
N LYS A 274 -23.69 -9.15 -13.85
CA LYS A 274 -23.13 -8.97 -15.19
C LYS A 274 -23.09 -10.30 -15.91
#